data_AF-A0A952UIJ7-F1
#
_entry.id   AF-A0A952UIJ7-F1
#
_cell.length_a   1.000
_cell.length_b   1.000
_cell.length_c   1.000
_cell.angle_alpha   90.00
_cell.angle_beta   90.00
_cell.angle_gamma   90.00
#
_symmetry.space_group_name_H-M   'P 1'
#
loop_
_entity.id
_entity.type
_entity.pdbx_description
1 polymer ?
#
loop_
_entity_poly.entity_id
_entity_poly.type
_entity_poly.pdbx_seq_one_letter_code
_entity_poly.pdbx_strand_id
1 'polypeptide(L)'
;MTRALRAFLGALGGAVIALYLHPLSRPWLNYGFRGFGPSPSVSSSPHLARTLRKVPPPDTDDRLSLFVQAAFERMASGQKLDDNNALLLAELCRSAAVQDPQNAFWRQSEAVFQDALGNTEAADTAWQRAANRDQWNDFQSTQIERFLLDLQSESGASMSWHSAVASDLRCVAADRAITSFGLAKLSNDPSLKCRYQTLSNAALLRDNARSRIGSWFGYRLGETAATGPFTSAGSQKAKTFRREEFPTELIRAGMEQEGDSASKILKENEAYRALVFTSQAEKDSSRRRGQSVLLSTAPGSLLLASATCAVFLLAVFAAPVHRLGEPLHPMIPAGSALAIAIGTYLATQNVLVSLWILVTVALFAIHPPVSLTSPTLKIPRAALAAGTTCAILFAGLVACFGIVHSTPFVSLAQYLPAGWWSEGDWPIIGSGLLVVGMFLILCQVTSYRLKRPAGRFCLLVARHGLAQAALASLFGAVLLTPLCIYLDDRLNQDLKKVALNETAYYINR
;
A
#
# COMPACT_ATOMS: atom_id res chain seq x y z
N MET A 1 8.16 -44.86 5.35
CA MET A 1 8.16 -43.56 6.05
C MET A 1 8.87 -43.74 7.39
N THR A 2 9.89 -42.93 7.72
CA THR A 2 10.66 -43.11 8.97
C THR A 2 9.86 -42.67 10.21
N ARG A 3 10.23 -43.15 11.41
CA ARG A 3 9.62 -42.70 12.68
C ARG A 3 9.81 -41.19 12.87
N ALA A 4 11.01 -40.67 12.57
CA ALA A 4 11.34 -39.26 12.64
C ALA A 4 10.44 -38.37 11.75
N LEU A 5 10.19 -38.78 10.50
CA LEU A 5 9.32 -38.01 9.60
C LEU A 5 7.87 -37.96 10.10
N ARG A 6 7.35 -39.06 10.65
CA ARG A 6 6.01 -39.08 11.25
C ARG A 6 5.90 -38.15 12.46
N ALA A 7 6.91 -38.16 13.34
CA ALA A 7 6.96 -37.25 14.49
C ALA A 7 7.04 -35.77 14.04
N PHE A 8 7.86 -35.47 13.03
CA PHE A 8 7.95 -34.13 12.45
C PHE A 8 6.61 -33.63 11.89
N LEU A 9 5.90 -34.46 11.09
CA LEU A 9 4.59 -34.08 10.55
C LEU A 9 3.54 -33.89 11.65
N GLY A 10 3.55 -34.73 12.68
CA GLY A 10 2.68 -34.58 13.84
C GLY A 10 2.94 -33.27 14.59
N ALA A 11 4.20 -32.95 14.83
CA ALA A 11 4.60 -31.69 15.46
C ALA A 11 4.22 -30.47 14.59
N LEU A 12 4.41 -30.56 13.26
CA LEU A 12 4.09 -29.50 12.33
C LEU A 12 2.58 -29.24 12.27
N GLY A 13 1.76 -30.30 12.18
CA GLY A 13 0.31 -30.20 12.25
C GLY A 13 -0.16 -29.62 13.59
N GLY A 14 0.41 -30.09 14.71
CA GLY A 14 0.14 -29.56 16.05
C GLY A 14 0.49 -28.07 16.18
N ALA A 15 1.62 -27.64 15.61
CA ALA A 15 2.04 -26.24 15.61
C ALA A 15 1.08 -25.35 14.80
N VAL A 16 0.62 -25.80 13.63
CA VAL A 16 -0.36 -25.06 12.83
C VAL A 16 -1.68 -24.91 13.58
N ILE A 17 -2.16 -25.98 14.23
CA ILE A 17 -3.37 -25.93 15.05
C ILE A 17 -3.18 -24.96 16.22
N ALA A 18 -2.06 -25.04 16.92
CA ALA A 18 -1.75 -24.13 18.02
C ALA A 18 -1.72 -22.67 17.57
N LEU A 19 -1.07 -22.36 16.44
CA LEU A 19 -1.04 -21.02 15.86
C LEU A 19 -2.43 -20.55 15.39
N TYR A 20 -3.28 -21.44 14.89
CA TYR A 20 -4.63 -21.07 14.45
C TYR A 20 -5.58 -20.82 15.63
N LEU A 21 -5.41 -21.56 16.73
CA LEU A 21 -6.17 -21.38 17.97
C LEU A 21 -5.69 -20.17 18.77
N HIS A 22 -4.41 -19.80 18.66
CA HIS A 22 -3.86 -18.69 19.40
C HIS A 22 -4.35 -17.34 18.83
N PRO A 23 -4.97 -16.46 19.65
CA PRO A 23 -5.64 -15.25 19.17
C PRO A 23 -4.68 -14.26 18.51
N LEU A 24 -3.42 -14.18 18.95
CA LEU A 24 -2.44 -13.25 18.37
C LEU A 24 -1.92 -13.69 17.01
N SER A 25 -1.94 -14.97 16.64
CA SER A 25 -1.38 -15.42 15.35
C SER A 25 -2.43 -15.61 14.28
N ARG A 26 -3.67 -15.89 14.70
CA ARG A 26 -4.80 -16.14 13.80
C ARG A 26 -5.00 -15.06 12.72
N PRO A 27 -4.90 -13.75 13.00
CA PRO A 27 -5.04 -12.72 11.96
C PRO A 27 -4.05 -12.84 10.79
N TRP A 28 -2.76 -13.10 11.09
CA TRP A 28 -1.70 -13.26 10.07
C TRP A 28 -1.90 -14.51 9.20
N LEU A 29 -2.46 -15.57 9.76
CA LEU A 29 -2.76 -16.79 9.01
C LEU A 29 -4.00 -16.63 8.11
N ASN A 30 -4.97 -15.82 8.52
CA ASN A 30 -6.25 -15.68 7.82
C ASN A 30 -6.16 -14.88 6.51
N TYR A 31 -5.18 -13.98 6.33
CA TYR A 31 -5.06 -13.23 5.08
C TYR A 31 -4.81 -14.10 3.85
N GLY A 32 -4.24 -15.30 4.03
CA GLY A 32 -4.10 -16.27 2.94
C GLY A 32 -5.42 -16.91 2.48
N PHE A 33 -6.51 -16.75 3.22
CA PHE A 33 -7.77 -17.49 2.99
C PHE A 33 -9.04 -16.64 2.99
N ARG A 34 -9.09 -15.54 3.77
CA ARG A 34 -10.31 -14.75 3.99
C ARG A 34 -10.17 -13.25 3.74
N GLY A 35 -8.94 -12.76 3.55
CA GLY A 35 -8.66 -11.34 3.34
C GLY A 35 -8.26 -11.03 1.90
N PHE A 36 -9.08 -11.44 0.93
CA PHE A 36 -8.87 -11.05 -0.47
C PHE A 36 -9.73 -9.84 -0.82
N GLY A 37 -9.13 -8.89 -1.54
CA GLY A 37 -9.79 -7.64 -1.95
C GLY A 37 -9.67 -6.51 -0.94
N PRO A 38 -10.30 -5.35 -1.23
CA PRO A 38 -10.13 -4.14 -0.43
C PRO A 38 -10.78 -4.27 0.94
N SER A 39 -10.19 -3.63 1.95
CA SER A 39 -10.77 -3.55 3.28
C SER A 39 -12.05 -2.70 3.24
N PRO A 40 -13.17 -3.18 3.81
CA PRO A 40 -14.38 -2.38 3.98
C PRO A 40 -14.11 -1.07 4.74
N SER A 41 -13.32 -1.12 5.81
CA SER A 41 -12.94 0.08 6.58
C SER A 41 -12.15 1.07 5.73
N VAL A 42 -11.17 0.58 4.94
CA VAL A 42 -10.42 1.43 4.00
C VAL A 42 -11.34 2.04 2.94
N SER A 43 -12.31 1.29 2.44
CA SER A 43 -13.20 1.77 1.36
C SER A 43 -14.33 2.69 1.81
N SER A 44 -14.67 2.69 3.11
CA SER A 44 -15.88 3.35 3.63
C SER A 44 -15.77 3.78 5.09
N SER A 45 -14.61 4.29 5.51
CA SER A 45 -14.45 4.79 6.88
C SER A 45 -15.29 6.07 7.10
N PRO A 46 -16.05 6.13 8.22
CA PRO A 46 -16.77 7.35 8.63
C PRO A 46 -15.84 8.39 9.28
N HIS A 47 -14.55 8.07 9.44
CA HIS A 47 -13.58 8.93 10.14
C HIS A 47 -12.64 9.68 9.19
N LEU A 48 -12.58 9.33 7.91
CA LEU A 48 -11.64 9.94 6.97
C LEU A 48 -12.38 10.60 5.81
N ALA A 49 -11.99 11.84 5.49
CA ALA A 49 -12.66 12.67 4.48
C ALA A 49 -12.71 12.00 3.10
N ARG A 50 -11.62 11.35 2.69
CA ARG A 50 -11.49 10.70 1.37
C ARG A 50 -12.42 9.50 1.16
N THR A 51 -12.78 8.81 2.24
CA THR A 51 -13.57 7.57 2.19
C THR A 51 -15.00 7.78 2.66
N LEU A 52 -15.34 9.03 2.99
CA LEU A 52 -16.60 9.41 3.59
C LEU A 52 -17.72 9.35 2.56
N ARG A 53 -18.70 8.47 2.77
CA ARG A 53 -19.90 8.37 1.91
C ARG A 53 -21.00 9.35 2.31
N LYS A 54 -21.12 9.62 3.60
CA LYS A 54 -22.09 10.54 4.18
C LYS A 54 -21.41 11.31 5.29
N VAL A 55 -21.51 12.64 5.23
CA VAL A 55 -20.88 13.49 6.22
C VAL A 55 -21.64 13.41 7.54
N PRO A 56 -20.97 13.15 8.69
CA PRO A 56 -21.64 13.12 9.98
C PRO A 56 -22.15 14.51 10.36
N PRO A 57 -23.13 14.60 11.29
CA PRO A 57 -23.54 15.88 11.85
C PRO A 57 -22.34 16.56 12.54
N PRO A 58 -22.18 17.88 12.41
CA PRO A 58 -21.07 18.64 13.02
C PRO A 58 -21.37 18.95 14.50
N ASP A 59 -21.52 17.92 15.33
CA ASP A 59 -21.83 18.05 16.77
C ASP A 59 -20.58 18.16 17.66
N THR A 60 -19.40 17.82 17.14
CA THR A 60 -18.11 17.98 17.82
C THR A 60 -17.08 18.60 16.87
N ASP A 61 -16.07 19.28 17.39
CA ASP A 61 -15.01 19.91 16.59
C ASP A 61 -14.34 18.94 15.62
N ASP A 62 -14.13 17.69 16.05
CA ASP A 62 -13.56 16.64 15.22
C ASP A 62 -14.46 16.25 14.03
N ARG A 63 -15.77 16.13 14.26
CA ARG A 63 -16.72 15.84 13.17
C ARG A 63 -16.94 17.05 12.27
N LEU A 64 -16.90 18.26 12.84
CA LEU A 64 -16.94 19.49 12.07
C LEU A 64 -15.69 19.63 11.20
N SER A 65 -14.50 19.33 11.71
CA SER A 65 -13.29 19.37 10.91
C SER A 65 -13.35 18.35 9.77
N LEU A 66 -13.92 17.16 10.01
CA LEU A 66 -14.16 16.17 8.97
C LEU A 66 -15.14 16.70 7.90
N PHE A 67 -16.18 17.43 8.31
CA PHE A 67 -17.13 18.09 7.40
C PHE A 67 -16.42 19.12 6.51
N VAL A 68 -15.54 19.92 7.08
CA VAL A 68 -14.70 20.90 6.38
C VAL A 68 -13.69 20.22 5.44
N GLN A 69 -12.99 19.20 5.91
CA GLN A 69 -12.03 18.43 5.10
C GLN A 69 -12.70 17.73 3.91
N ALA A 70 -13.90 17.19 4.09
CA ALA A 70 -14.67 16.59 3.01
C ALA A 70 -15.06 17.64 1.95
N ALA A 71 -15.40 18.86 2.36
CA ALA A 71 -15.64 19.97 1.44
C ALA A 71 -14.38 20.31 0.63
N PHE A 72 -13.21 20.35 1.26
CA PHE A 72 -11.95 20.57 0.56
C PHE A 72 -11.59 19.46 -0.42
N GLU A 73 -11.82 18.18 -0.08
CA GLU A 73 -11.61 17.06 -1.01
C GLU A 73 -12.52 17.18 -2.25
N ARG A 74 -13.78 17.64 -2.06
CA ARG A 74 -14.68 17.94 -3.20
C ARG A 74 -14.16 19.08 -4.07
N MET A 75 -13.70 20.18 -3.47
CA MET A 75 -13.07 21.28 -4.21
C MET A 75 -11.83 20.80 -4.98
N ALA A 76 -10.98 19.98 -4.36
CA ALA A 76 -9.77 19.42 -4.98
C ALA A 76 -10.09 18.50 -6.17
N SER A 77 -11.24 17.82 -6.15
CA SER A 77 -11.75 17.04 -7.28
C SER A 77 -12.36 17.89 -8.41
N GLY A 78 -12.36 19.22 -8.29
CA GLY A 78 -12.90 20.15 -9.28
C GLY A 78 -14.39 20.41 -9.15
N GLN A 79 -15.06 19.90 -8.12
CA GLN A 79 -16.47 20.19 -7.86
C GLN A 79 -16.60 21.55 -7.18
N LYS A 80 -17.39 22.45 -7.76
CA LYS A 80 -17.74 23.73 -7.11
C LYS A 80 -18.67 23.45 -5.92
N LEU A 81 -18.43 24.10 -4.79
CA LEU A 81 -19.36 24.12 -3.67
C LEU A 81 -20.55 25.02 -4.03
N ASP A 82 -21.76 24.59 -3.68
CA ASP A 82 -22.94 25.44 -3.75
C ASP A 82 -22.79 26.62 -2.76
N ASP A 83 -23.31 27.79 -3.11
CA ASP A 83 -23.14 29.01 -2.33
C ASP A 83 -23.75 28.86 -0.92
N ASN A 84 -24.88 28.17 -0.79
CA ASN A 84 -25.47 27.87 0.53
C ASN A 84 -24.55 26.98 1.38
N ASN A 85 -23.89 26.00 0.76
CA ASN A 85 -22.96 25.12 1.46
C ASN A 85 -21.68 25.85 1.84
N ALA A 86 -21.15 26.72 0.97
CA ALA A 86 -19.99 27.54 1.27
C ALA A 86 -20.28 28.55 2.41
N LEU A 87 -21.47 29.17 2.40
CA LEU A 87 -21.91 30.04 3.49
C LEU A 87 -22.02 29.29 4.82
N LEU A 88 -22.70 28.14 4.83
CA LEU A 88 -22.79 27.28 6.00
C LEU A 88 -21.41 26.88 6.53
N LEU A 89 -20.50 26.47 5.65
CA LEU A 89 -19.12 26.10 6.03
C LEU A 89 -18.35 27.27 6.64
N ALA A 90 -18.49 28.47 6.08
CA ALA A 90 -17.87 29.67 6.62
C ALA A 90 -18.44 30.04 8.01
N GLU A 91 -19.77 29.92 8.20
CA GLU A 91 -20.43 30.15 9.50
C GLU A 91 -20.01 29.13 10.55
N LEU A 92 -19.94 27.84 10.18
CA LEU A 92 -19.47 26.79 11.06
C LEU A 92 -18.02 27.00 11.48
N CYS A 93 -17.13 27.33 10.53
CA CYS A 93 -15.74 27.66 10.83
C CYS A 93 -15.63 28.87 11.76
N ARG A 94 -16.44 29.90 11.54
CA ARG A 94 -16.48 31.09 12.40
C ARG A 94 -16.92 30.74 13.82
N SER A 95 -17.95 29.91 13.96
CA SER A 95 -18.47 29.44 15.24
C SER A 95 -17.44 28.58 15.99
N ALA A 96 -16.80 27.64 15.30
CA ALA A 96 -15.71 26.83 15.86
C ALA A 96 -14.53 27.70 16.32
N ALA A 97 -14.18 28.73 15.54
CA ALA A 97 -13.13 29.68 15.93
C ALA A 97 -13.50 30.61 17.11
N VAL A 98 -14.75 30.58 17.59
CA VAL A 98 -15.13 31.20 18.87
C VAL A 98 -14.89 30.24 20.03
N GLN A 99 -15.14 28.94 19.82
CA GLN A 99 -14.97 27.88 20.83
C GLN A 99 -13.49 27.49 21.00
N ASP A 100 -12.74 27.44 19.91
CA ASP A 100 -11.30 27.20 19.85
C ASP A 100 -10.58 28.41 19.22
N PRO A 101 -10.45 29.52 19.98
CA PRO A 101 -9.98 30.80 19.43
C PRO A 101 -8.49 30.81 19.10
N GLN A 102 -7.72 29.81 19.51
CA GLN A 102 -6.29 29.72 19.23
C GLN A 102 -5.96 28.89 18.00
N ASN A 103 -6.93 28.20 17.41
CA ASN A 103 -6.71 27.34 16.26
C ASN A 103 -6.90 28.08 14.93
N ALA A 104 -5.78 28.22 14.21
CA ALA A 104 -5.71 28.86 12.91
C ALA A 104 -6.49 28.11 11.82
N PHE A 105 -6.64 26.78 11.93
CA PHE A 105 -7.32 25.96 10.93
C PHE A 105 -8.71 26.49 10.59
N TRP A 106 -9.48 26.87 11.61
CA TRP A 106 -10.84 27.40 11.44
C TRP A 106 -10.86 28.72 10.67
N ARG A 107 -9.96 29.65 11.00
CA ARG A 107 -9.90 30.98 10.35
C ARG A 107 -9.33 30.90 8.95
N GLN A 108 -8.35 30.04 8.71
CA GLN A 108 -7.84 29.77 7.35
C GLN A 108 -8.92 29.14 6.47
N SER A 109 -9.70 28.21 7.03
CA SER A 109 -10.81 27.58 6.30
C SER A 109 -11.95 28.57 6.04
N GLU A 110 -12.32 29.40 7.02
CA GLU A 110 -13.27 30.50 6.84
C GLU A 110 -12.84 31.42 5.69
N ALA A 111 -11.55 31.77 5.62
CA ALA A 111 -11.03 32.63 4.54
C ALA A 111 -11.26 32.00 3.15
N VAL A 112 -10.95 30.72 2.99
CA VAL A 112 -11.15 30.01 1.71
C VAL A 112 -12.63 29.96 1.31
N PHE A 113 -13.53 29.67 2.24
CA PHE A 113 -14.96 29.61 1.93
C PHE A 113 -15.58 30.98 1.66
N GLN A 114 -15.14 32.04 2.35
CA GLN A 114 -15.56 33.41 2.07
C GLN A 114 -15.07 33.88 0.70
N ASP A 115 -13.86 33.51 0.30
CA ASP A 115 -13.33 33.79 -1.03
C ASP A 115 -14.13 33.07 -2.13
N ALA A 116 -14.51 31.81 -1.89
CA ALA A 116 -15.37 31.06 -2.81
C ALA A 116 -16.76 31.70 -3.02
N LEU A 117 -17.25 32.47 -2.03
CA LEU A 117 -18.49 33.27 -2.12
C LEU A 117 -18.29 34.65 -2.78
N GLY A 118 -17.04 35.03 -3.07
CA GLY A 118 -16.69 36.38 -3.56
C GLY A 118 -16.63 37.45 -2.46
N ASN A 119 -16.68 37.08 -1.18
CA ASN A 119 -16.65 38.00 -0.05
C ASN A 119 -15.20 38.34 0.35
N THR A 120 -14.48 39.06 -0.50
CA THR A 120 -13.03 39.34 -0.34
C THR A 120 -12.68 39.98 1.01
N GLU A 121 -13.47 40.94 1.49
CA GLU A 121 -13.20 41.62 2.77
C GLU A 121 -13.30 40.67 3.98
N ALA A 122 -14.30 39.79 3.98
CA ALA A 122 -14.48 38.79 5.03
C ALA A 122 -13.37 37.72 4.97
N ALA A 123 -12.99 37.30 3.77
CA ALA A 123 -11.89 36.37 3.55
C ALA A 123 -10.56 36.95 4.09
N ASP A 124 -10.30 38.21 3.76
CA ASP A 124 -9.12 38.94 4.22
C ASP A 124 -9.08 39.06 5.72
N THR A 125 -10.19 39.47 6.33
CA THR A 125 -10.30 39.59 7.79
C THR A 125 -10.05 38.25 8.48
N ALA A 126 -10.60 37.15 7.95
CA ALA A 126 -10.36 35.81 8.49
C ALA A 126 -8.89 35.39 8.35
N TRP A 127 -8.26 35.66 7.21
CA TRP A 127 -6.83 35.38 6.98
C TRP A 127 -5.91 36.13 7.94
N GLN A 128 -6.19 37.42 8.14
CA GLN A 128 -5.45 38.26 9.10
C GLN A 128 -5.60 37.74 10.53
N ARG A 129 -6.82 37.35 10.92
CA ARG A 129 -7.09 36.78 12.24
C ARG A 129 -6.37 35.45 12.44
N ALA A 130 -6.25 34.63 11.39
CA ALA A 130 -5.55 33.36 11.42
C ALA A 130 -4.04 33.52 11.68
N ALA A 131 -3.43 34.57 11.12
CA ALA A 131 -1.99 34.83 11.28
C ALA A 131 -1.59 35.13 12.73
N ASN A 132 -2.54 35.57 13.56
CA ASN A 132 -2.34 35.92 14.97
C ASN A 132 -2.77 34.79 15.93
N ARG A 133 -2.70 33.54 15.49
CA ARG A 133 -3.08 32.36 16.27
C ARG A 133 -1.85 31.54 16.63
N ASP A 134 -1.93 30.79 17.73
CA ASP A 134 -0.77 30.07 18.25
C ASP A 134 -0.67 28.62 17.77
N GLN A 135 -1.79 28.00 17.38
CA GLN A 135 -1.85 26.59 17.02
C GLN A 135 -2.60 26.37 15.70
N TRP A 136 -2.33 25.23 15.06
CA TRP A 136 -3.09 24.74 13.92
C TRP A 136 -3.42 23.27 14.15
N ASN A 137 -4.71 22.93 14.13
CA ASN A 137 -5.16 21.56 14.33
C ASN A 137 -6.40 21.29 13.47
N ASP A 138 -6.24 20.40 12.51
CA ASP A 138 -7.30 19.91 11.63
C ASP A 138 -8.01 18.67 12.21
N PHE A 139 -7.60 18.21 13.40
CA PHE A 139 -8.10 17.03 14.11
C PHE A 139 -7.86 15.69 13.39
N GLN A 140 -7.05 15.65 12.33
CA GLN A 140 -6.78 14.41 11.58
C GLN A 140 -6.14 13.32 12.45
N SER A 141 -5.32 13.66 13.44
CA SER A 141 -4.70 12.66 14.31
C SER A 141 -5.75 11.84 15.09
N THR A 142 -6.76 12.49 15.67
CA THR A 142 -7.88 11.83 16.37
C THR A 142 -8.69 10.94 15.43
N GLN A 143 -8.92 11.42 14.21
CA GLN A 143 -9.63 10.69 13.15
C GLN A 143 -8.89 9.42 12.73
N ILE A 144 -7.58 9.54 12.54
CA ILE A 144 -6.68 8.42 12.23
C ILE A 144 -6.67 7.40 13.36
N GLU A 145 -6.62 7.82 14.62
CA GLU A 145 -6.66 6.88 15.75
C GLU A 145 -7.94 6.04 15.76
N ARG A 146 -9.10 6.67 15.52
CA ARG A 146 -10.38 5.94 15.42
C ARG A 146 -10.40 5.00 14.21
N PHE A 147 -9.91 5.45 13.07
CA PHE A 147 -9.77 4.61 11.88
C PHE A 147 -8.85 3.40 12.12
N LEU A 148 -7.75 3.56 12.87
CA LEU A 148 -6.87 2.45 13.24
C LEU A 148 -7.56 1.46 14.18
N LEU A 149 -8.44 1.92 15.07
CA LEU A 149 -9.27 1.05 15.90
C LEU A 149 -10.28 0.26 15.06
N ASP A 150 -10.90 0.87 14.05
CA ASP A 150 -11.80 0.17 13.12
C ASP A 150 -11.05 -0.94 12.38
N LEU A 151 -9.87 -0.64 11.83
CA LEU A 151 -9.03 -1.65 11.16
C LEU A 151 -8.57 -2.75 12.11
N GLN A 152 -8.21 -2.41 13.35
CA GLN A 152 -7.89 -3.40 14.37
C GLN A 152 -9.09 -4.30 14.68
N SER A 153 -10.29 -3.75 14.72
CA SER A 153 -11.52 -4.52 14.95
C SER A 153 -11.85 -5.45 13.78
N GLU A 154 -11.64 -5.00 12.54
CA GLU A 154 -11.84 -5.78 11.31
C GLU A 154 -10.84 -6.95 11.23
N SER A 155 -9.56 -6.67 11.46
CA SER A 155 -8.48 -7.66 11.33
C SER A 155 -8.32 -8.53 12.58
N GLY A 156 -8.84 -8.09 13.73
CA GLY A 156 -8.69 -8.75 15.04
C GLY A 156 -7.33 -8.51 15.73
N ALA A 157 -6.44 -7.71 15.13
CA ALA A 157 -5.17 -7.29 15.72
C ALA A 157 -4.68 -5.97 15.10
N SER A 158 -3.84 -5.23 15.83
CA SER A 158 -3.15 -4.06 15.28
C SER A 158 -2.00 -4.52 14.40
N MET A 159 -1.93 -4.04 13.16
CA MET A 159 -0.91 -4.43 12.20
C MET A 159 -0.25 -3.23 11.56
N SER A 160 1.01 -3.39 11.16
CA SER A 160 1.79 -2.31 10.57
C SER A 160 1.18 -1.75 9.28
N TRP A 161 0.50 -2.58 8.49
CA TRP A 161 -0.18 -2.14 7.26
C TRP A 161 -1.36 -1.21 7.54
N HIS A 162 -2.02 -1.32 8.70
CA HIS A 162 -3.09 -0.37 9.10
C HIS A 162 -2.55 1.05 9.18
N SER A 163 -1.43 1.20 9.87
CA SER A 163 -0.73 2.47 10.04
C SER A 163 -0.17 3.00 8.72
N ALA A 164 0.34 2.12 7.85
CA ALA A 164 0.76 2.50 6.50
C ALA A 164 -0.40 3.10 5.69
N VAL A 165 -1.54 2.41 5.61
CA VAL A 165 -2.71 2.89 4.86
C VAL A 165 -3.23 4.20 5.44
N ALA A 166 -3.34 4.30 6.77
CA ALA A 166 -3.78 5.53 7.43
C ALA A 166 -2.90 6.73 7.09
N SER A 167 -1.58 6.55 6.99
CA SER A 167 -0.65 7.62 6.61
C SER A 167 -0.91 8.16 5.19
N ASP A 168 -1.41 7.32 4.30
CA ASP A 168 -1.64 7.65 2.89
C ASP A 168 -3.06 8.19 2.61
N LEU A 169 -4.01 7.90 3.49
CA LEU A 169 -5.40 8.40 3.41
C LEU A 169 -5.63 9.77 4.06
N ARG A 170 -4.60 10.38 4.63
CA ARG A 170 -4.67 11.74 5.20
C ARG A 170 -5.19 12.75 4.18
N CYS A 171 -6.01 13.69 4.65
CA CYS A 171 -6.50 14.79 3.85
C CYS A 171 -5.36 15.80 3.66
N VAL A 172 -5.00 16.07 2.40
CA VAL A 172 -4.06 17.14 2.03
C VAL A 172 -4.78 18.23 1.23
N ALA A 173 -6.07 18.02 0.94
CA ALA A 173 -6.87 18.96 0.18
C ALA A 173 -7.07 20.29 0.92
N ALA A 174 -7.22 20.26 2.25
CA ALA A 174 -7.30 21.46 3.09
C ALA A 174 -6.02 22.30 2.98
N ASP A 175 -4.85 21.67 3.21
CA ASP A 175 -3.55 22.32 3.10
C ASP A 175 -3.36 22.97 1.72
N ARG A 176 -3.71 22.24 0.66
CA ARG A 176 -3.63 22.73 -0.71
C ARG A 176 -4.55 23.92 -0.96
N ALA A 177 -5.81 23.85 -0.51
CA ALA A 177 -6.79 24.93 -0.70
C ALA A 177 -6.38 26.20 0.05
N ILE A 178 -5.94 26.06 1.30
CA ILE A 178 -5.41 27.14 2.14
C ILE A 178 -4.19 27.78 1.47
N THR A 179 -3.25 26.97 0.98
CA THR A 179 -2.08 27.49 0.25
C THR A 179 -2.44 28.16 -1.06
N SER A 180 -3.39 27.60 -1.83
CA SER A 180 -3.88 28.22 -3.07
C SER A 180 -4.49 29.60 -2.81
N PHE A 181 -5.32 29.74 -1.77
CA PHE A 181 -5.87 31.03 -1.35
C PHE A 181 -4.75 32.00 -0.93
N GLY A 182 -3.82 31.56 -0.09
CA GLY A 182 -2.69 32.40 0.35
C GLY A 182 -1.82 32.90 -0.81
N LEU A 183 -1.58 32.06 -1.82
CA LEU A 183 -0.85 32.45 -3.03
C LEU A 183 -1.63 33.48 -3.86
N ALA A 184 -2.93 33.28 -4.06
CA ALA A 184 -3.79 34.24 -4.77
C ALA A 184 -3.83 35.59 -4.05
N LYS A 185 -3.94 35.56 -2.71
CA LYS A 185 -3.90 36.75 -1.87
C LYS A 185 -2.59 37.52 -2.01
N LEU A 186 -1.44 36.82 -1.98
CA LEU A 186 -0.14 37.46 -2.19
C LEU A 186 -0.04 38.12 -3.57
N SER A 187 -0.55 37.46 -4.62
CA SER A 187 -0.55 38.02 -5.97
C SER A 187 -1.40 39.29 -6.08
N ASN A 188 -2.51 39.37 -5.35
CA ASN A 188 -3.40 40.53 -5.36
C ASN A 188 -2.90 41.67 -4.45
N ASP A 189 -2.31 41.34 -3.30
CA ASP A 189 -1.74 42.29 -2.34
C ASP A 189 -0.30 41.88 -1.95
N PRO A 190 0.72 42.45 -2.62
CA PRO A 190 2.12 42.18 -2.32
C PRO A 190 2.67 43.03 -1.15
N SER A 191 1.82 43.70 -0.35
CA SER A 191 2.27 44.52 0.77
C SER A 191 3.08 43.73 1.80
N LEU A 192 4.00 44.42 2.50
CA LEU A 192 4.82 43.79 3.56
C LEU A 192 3.95 43.14 4.65
N LYS A 193 2.84 43.79 5.02
CA LYS A 193 1.89 43.27 6.01
C LYS A 193 1.22 41.98 5.53
N CYS A 194 0.71 41.95 4.29
CA CYS A 194 0.12 40.74 3.72
C CYS A 194 1.13 39.60 3.59
N ARG A 195 2.37 39.91 3.16
CA ARG A 195 3.48 38.96 3.11
C ARG A 195 3.77 38.35 4.48
N TYR A 196 3.87 39.18 5.52
CA TYR A 196 4.12 38.68 6.89
C TYR A 196 2.97 37.82 7.42
N GLN A 197 1.71 38.24 7.23
CA GLN A 197 0.54 37.47 7.65
C GLN A 197 0.49 36.11 6.95
N THR A 198 0.82 36.09 5.65
CA THR A 198 0.88 34.87 4.87
C THR A 198 2.05 33.97 5.29
N LEU A 199 3.21 34.54 5.63
CA LEU A 199 4.33 33.79 6.21
C LEU A 199 3.95 33.16 7.55
N SER A 200 3.22 33.88 8.42
CA SER A 200 2.79 33.38 9.73
C SER A 200 1.76 32.25 9.60
N ASN A 201 0.76 32.42 8.73
CA ASN A 201 -0.19 31.35 8.39
C ASN A 201 0.50 30.12 7.79
N ALA A 202 1.50 30.34 6.93
CA ALA A 202 2.30 29.29 6.33
C ALA A 202 3.12 28.50 7.37
N ALA A 203 3.68 29.17 8.38
CA ALA A 203 4.40 28.53 9.48
C ALA A 203 3.46 27.63 10.30
N LEU A 204 2.29 28.15 10.69
CA LEU A 204 1.27 27.40 11.43
C LEU A 204 0.86 26.12 10.68
N LEU A 205 0.63 26.23 9.37
CA LEU A 205 0.34 25.08 8.49
C LEU A 205 1.54 24.13 8.38
N ARG A 206 2.74 24.63 8.13
CA ARG A 206 3.97 23.82 8.00
C ARG A 206 4.21 22.97 9.25
N ASP A 207 4.12 23.58 10.41
CA ASP A 207 4.50 22.97 11.68
C ASP A 207 3.52 21.90 12.15
N ASN A 208 2.24 22.05 11.78
CA ASN A 208 1.19 21.20 12.29
C ASN A 208 0.48 20.34 11.24
N ALA A 209 0.77 20.53 9.94
CA ALA A 209 0.31 19.59 8.93
C ALA A 209 0.81 18.18 9.28
N ARG A 210 -0.11 17.22 9.29
CA ARG A 210 0.20 15.85 9.75
C ARG A 210 1.04 15.07 8.75
N SER A 211 1.06 15.48 7.48
CA SER A 211 1.81 14.83 6.41
C SER A 211 2.96 15.68 5.88
N ARG A 212 4.00 15.04 5.35
CA ARG A 212 5.11 15.71 4.65
C ARG A 212 4.62 16.58 3.50
N ILE A 213 3.63 16.10 2.74
CA ILE A 213 3.06 16.82 1.60
C ILE A 213 2.30 18.06 2.08
N GLY A 214 1.53 17.94 3.16
CA GLY A 214 0.86 19.07 3.81
C GLY A 214 1.84 20.15 4.28
N SER A 215 2.90 19.74 5.01
CA SER A 215 3.93 20.68 5.46
C SER A 215 4.70 21.32 4.29
N TRP A 216 4.83 20.63 3.16
CA TRP A 216 5.42 21.19 1.95
C TRP A 216 4.59 22.35 1.38
N PHE A 217 3.25 22.29 1.46
CA PHE A 217 2.38 23.39 1.06
C PHE A 217 2.58 24.62 1.95
N GLY A 218 2.69 24.45 3.27
CA GLY A 218 3.04 25.51 4.21
C GLY A 218 4.43 26.09 3.92
N TYR A 219 5.45 25.24 3.84
CA TYR A 219 6.82 25.65 3.50
C TYR A 219 6.87 26.49 2.21
N ARG A 220 6.25 26.02 1.12
CA ARG A 220 6.25 26.72 -0.16
C ARG A 220 5.51 28.06 -0.10
N LEU A 221 4.40 28.13 0.63
CA LEU A 221 3.66 29.38 0.83
C LEU A 221 4.52 30.40 1.57
N GLY A 222 5.20 29.98 2.64
CA GLY A 222 6.08 30.83 3.44
C GLY A 222 7.29 31.34 2.64
N GLU A 223 7.94 30.46 1.89
CA GLU A 223 9.05 30.84 0.99
C GLU A 223 8.57 31.83 -0.07
N THR A 224 7.38 31.61 -0.66
CA THR A 224 6.82 32.54 -1.66
C THR A 224 6.49 33.90 -1.05
N ALA A 225 5.93 33.92 0.17
CA ALA A 225 5.64 35.15 0.91
C ALA A 225 6.93 35.96 1.17
N ALA A 226 8.00 35.28 1.59
CA ALA A 226 9.28 35.91 1.87
C ALA A 226 10.02 36.36 0.60
N THR A 227 9.95 35.64 -0.52
CA THR A 227 10.60 36.07 -1.77
C THR A 227 9.78 37.07 -2.60
N GLY A 228 8.48 37.18 -2.31
CA GLY A 228 7.48 37.96 -3.03
C GLY A 228 6.98 37.29 -4.33
N PRO A 229 5.74 37.58 -4.78
CA PRO A 229 5.08 36.96 -5.93
C PRO A 229 5.55 37.55 -7.28
N PHE A 230 6.85 37.80 -7.43
CA PHE A 230 7.36 38.50 -8.60
C PHE A 230 7.37 37.58 -9.84
N THR A 231 6.74 38.04 -10.92
CA THR A 231 6.48 37.32 -12.17
C THR A 231 7.73 36.95 -12.97
N SER A 232 8.88 37.58 -12.70
CA SER A 232 10.14 37.13 -13.28
C SER A 232 10.73 36.01 -12.43
N ALA A 233 11.02 34.87 -13.06
CA ALA A 233 11.86 33.83 -12.49
C ALA A 233 13.27 34.40 -12.25
N GLY A 234 13.43 35.18 -11.18
CA GLY A 234 14.72 35.68 -10.74
C GLY A 234 15.66 34.50 -10.56
N SER A 235 16.95 34.74 -10.81
CA SER A 235 17.98 33.74 -10.54
C SER A 235 17.84 33.21 -9.11
N GLN A 236 18.23 31.97 -8.87
CA GLN A 236 18.16 31.37 -7.53
C GLN A 236 18.82 32.27 -6.47
N LYS A 237 19.90 32.98 -6.85
CA LYS A 237 20.59 33.98 -6.03
C LYS A 237 19.68 35.16 -5.65
N ALA A 238 18.88 35.68 -6.57
CA ALA A 238 17.95 36.78 -6.31
C ALA A 238 16.84 36.35 -5.33
N LYS A 239 16.36 35.10 -5.42
CA LYS A 239 15.40 34.55 -4.46
C LYS A 239 16.01 34.43 -3.06
N THR A 240 17.24 33.92 -2.95
CA THR A 240 17.95 33.84 -1.66
C THR A 240 18.13 35.23 -1.05
N PHE A 241 18.59 36.21 -1.84
CA PHE A 241 18.79 37.58 -1.35
C PHE A 241 17.50 38.21 -0.83
N ARG A 242 16.40 38.13 -1.59
CA ARG A 242 15.10 38.66 -1.15
C ARG A 242 14.57 37.99 0.11
N ARG A 243 14.77 36.68 0.21
CA ARG A 243 14.40 35.91 1.41
C ARG A 243 15.15 36.41 2.65
N GLU A 244 16.44 36.69 2.53
CA GLU A 244 17.27 37.21 3.62
C GLU A 244 16.95 38.69 3.94
N GLU A 245 16.59 39.48 2.93
CA GLU A 245 16.25 40.90 3.10
C GLU A 245 14.87 41.09 3.76
N PHE A 246 13.92 40.18 3.55
CA PHE A 246 12.53 40.33 4.01
C PHE A 246 12.35 40.68 5.51
N PRO A 247 12.99 40.00 6.48
CA PRO A 247 12.95 40.42 7.88
C PRO A 247 13.46 41.85 8.09
N THR A 248 14.49 42.25 7.35
CA THR A 248 15.07 43.59 7.42
C THR A 248 14.13 44.63 6.81
N GLU A 249 13.40 44.29 5.74
CA GLU A 249 12.34 45.15 5.17
C GLU A 249 11.25 45.44 6.20
N LEU A 250 10.82 44.44 6.96
CA LEU A 250 9.82 44.60 8.02
C LEU A 250 10.32 45.52 9.13
N ILE A 251 11.55 45.32 9.62
CA ILE A 251 12.15 46.16 10.66
C ILE A 251 12.26 47.62 10.17
N ARG A 252 12.72 47.84 8.93
CA ARG A 252 12.82 49.18 8.33
C ARG A 252 11.46 49.86 8.17
N ALA A 253 10.39 49.09 8.00
CA ALA A 253 9.01 49.59 7.93
C ALA A 253 8.39 49.85 9.33
N GLY A 254 9.15 49.68 10.42
CA GLY A 254 8.68 49.86 11.79
C GLY A 254 7.96 48.63 12.39
N MET A 255 8.05 47.47 11.73
CA MET A 255 7.44 46.20 12.16
C MET A 255 8.52 45.29 12.77
N GLU A 256 9.13 45.72 13.87
CA GLU A 256 10.30 45.05 14.47
C GLU A 256 9.99 43.63 14.97
N GLN A 257 8.86 43.47 15.68
CA GLN A 257 8.44 42.16 16.20
C GLN A 257 8.13 41.17 15.07
N GLU A 258 7.48 41.64 14.01
CA GLU A 258 7.19 40.85 12.83
C GLU A 258 8.46 40.47 12.07
N GLY A 259 9.46 41.36 12.02
CA GLY A 259 10.78 41.09 11.47
C GLY A 259 11.50 39.96 12.20
N ASP A 260 11.55 40.01 13.53
CA ASP A 260 12.16 38.96 14.35
C ASP A 260 11.44 37.61 14.19
N SER A 261 10.11 37.64 14.23
CA SER A 261 9.28 36.46 14.00
C SER A 261 9.49 35.87 12.60
N ALA A 262 9.57 36.71 11.57
CA ALA A 262 9.84 36.27 10.20
C ALA A 262 11.21 35.61 10.07
N SER A 263 12.23 36.20 10.70
CA SER A 263 13.59 35.63 10.75
C SER A 263 13.60 34.23 11.38
N LYS A 264 12.88 34.05 12.49
CA LYS A 264 12.73 32.74 13.15
C LYS A 264 12.06 31.71 12.24
N ILE A 265 10.90 32.06 11.66
CA ILE A 265 10.13 31.17 10.77
C ILE A 265 10.99 30.73 9.57
N LEU A 266 11.76 31.64 8.99
CA LEU A 266 12.62 31.34 7.84
C LEU A 266 13.79 30.41 8.20
N LYS A 267 14.40 30.57 9.38
CA LYS A 267 15.42 29.61 9.87
C LYS A 267 14.83 28.21 10.06
N GLU A 268 13.62 28.12 10.58
CA GLU A 268 12.92 26.82 10.71
C GLU A 268 12.60 26.21 9.34
N ASN A 269 12.27 27.01 8.32
CA ASN A 269 12.07 26.52 6.95
C ASN A 269 13.33 25.81 6.41
N GLU A 270 14.53 26.32 6.72
CA GLU A 270 15.79 25.67 6.34
C GLU A 270 15.93 24.29 7.01
N ALA A 271 15.59 24.20 8.30
CA ALA A 271 15.61 22.93 9.03
C ALA A 271 14.63 21.92 8.42
N TYR A 272 13.40 22.33 8.08
CA TYR A 272 12.42 21.47 7.40
C TYR A 272 12.93 20.97 6.05
N ARG A 273 13.57 21.85 5.27
CA ARG A 273 14.18 21.46 3.99
C ARG A 273 15.29 20.42 4.16
N ALA A 274 16.10 20.53 5.21
CA ALA A 274 17.20 19.62 5.47
C ALA A 274 16.75 18.26 6.04
N LEU A 275 15.71 18.24 6.88
CA LEU A 275 15.32 17.05 7.65
C LEU A 275 14.09 16.33 7.06
N VAL A 276 13.06 17.08 6.64
CA VAL A 276 11.74 16.53 6.28
C VAL A 276 11.60 16.30 4.78
N PHE A 277 12.10 17.23 3.96
CA PHE A 277 11.93 17.18 2.49
C PHE A 277 13.09 16.48 1.78
N THR A 278 13.51 15.31 2.29
CA THR A 278 14.61 14.52 1.73
C THR A 278 14.09 13.39 0.82
N SER A 279 14.85 13.05 -0.21
CA SER A 279 14.55 11.89 -1.07
C SER A 279 14.67 10.55 -0.31
N GLN A 280 15.45 10.53 0.78
CA GLN A 280 15.58 9.37 1.65
C GLN A 280 14.28 9.07 2.40
N ALA A 281 13.58 10.09 2.90
CA ALA A 281 12.30 9.91 3.59
C ALA A 281 11.25 9.21 2.72
N GLU A 282 11.19 9.56 1.42
CA GLU A 282 10.26 8.94 0.48
C GLU A 282 10.60 7.46 0.19
N LYS A 283 11.89 7.15 0.00
CA LYS A 283 12.35 5.77 -0.18
C LYS A 283 12.12 4.92 1.07
N ASP A 284 12.38 5.49 2.25
CA ASP A 284 12.15 4.83 3.54
C ASP A 284 10.66 4.52 3.74
N SER A 285 9.76 5.46 3.41
CA SER A 285 8.31 5.27 3.49
C SER A 285 7.84 4.13 2.58
N SER A 286 8.20 4.16 1.29
CA SER A 286 7.84 3.10 0.33
C SER A 286 8.39 1.73 0.74
N ARG A 287 9.60 1.67 1.28
CA ARG A 287 10.19 0.43 1.81
C ARG A 287 9.38 -0.10 3.00
N ARG A 288 9.01 0.75 3.96
CA ARG A 288 8.22 0.38 5.14
C ARG A 288 6.83 -0.12 4.74
N ARG A 289 6.18 0.50 3.74
CA ARG A 289 4.91 0.00 3.16
C ARG A 289 5.08 -1.41 2.61
N GLY A 290 6.09 -1.66 1.77
CA GLY A 290 6.35 -2.99 1.22
C GLY A 290 6.63 -4.04 2.31
N GLN A 291 7.41 -3.67 3.34
CA GLN A 291 7.65 -4.54 4.50
C GLN A 291 6.36 -4.85 5.27
N SER A 292 5.48 -3.87 5.48
CA SER A 292 4.22 -4.08 6.19
C SER A 292 3.31 -5.09 5.50
N VAL A 293 3.26 -5.06 4.16
CA VAL A 293 2.49 -6.02 3.37
C VAL A 293 3.10 -7.41 3.50
N LEU A 294 4.42 -7.55 3.34
CA LEU A 294 5.09 -8.86 3.43
C LEU A 294 4.95 -9.48 4.81
N LEU A 295 5.14 -8.71 5.89
CA LEU A 295 5.06 -9.21 7.26
C LEU A 295 3.63 -9.64 7.64
N SER A 296 2.61 -8.92 7.18
CA SER A 296 1.21 -9.25 7.47
C SER A 296 0.68 -10.45 6.65
N THR A 297 1.23 -10.72 5.46
CA THR A 297 0.65 -11.66 4.50
C THR A 297 1.47 -12.93 4.27
N ALA A 298 2.80 -12.89 4.44
CA ALA A 298 3.66 -14.03 4.13
C ALA A 298 3.28 -15.34 4.86
N PRO A 299 2.93 -15.33 6.17
CA PRO A 299 2.52 -16.56 6.85
C PRO A 299 1.26 -17.19 6.24
N GLY A 300 0.21 -16.41 6.03
CA GLY A 300 -1.03 -16.87 5.40
C GLY A 300 -0.84 -17.33 3.96
N SER A 301 -0.05 -16.60 3.17
CA SER A 301 0.24 -16.95 1.78
C SER A 301 1.04 -18.24 1.64
N LEU A 302 1.95 -18.54 2.59
CA LEU A 302 2.65 -19.82 2.63
C LEU A 302 1.74 -20.98 3.05
N LEU A 303 0.79 -20.75 3.96
CA LEU A 303 -0.25 -21.75 4.24
C LEU A 303 -1.14 -22.00 3.03
N LEU A 304 -1.53 -20.97 2.30
CA LEU A 304 -2.29 -21.10 1.04
C LEU A 304 -1.52 -21.93 0.02
N ALA A 305 -0.22 -21.65 -0.16
CA ALA A 305 0.65 -22.44 -1.04
C ALA A 305 0.74 -23.91 -0.59
N SER A 306 0.88 -24.15 0.72
CA SER A 306 0.89 -25.51 1.28
C SER A 306 -0.42 -26.25 1.03
N ALA A 307 -1.56 -25.61 1.30
CA ALA A 307 -2.89 -26.17 1.07
C ALA A 307 -3.12 -26.48 -0.42
N THR A 308 -2.73 -25.57 -1.30
CA THR A 308 -2.83 -25.73 -2.75
C THR A 308 -2.00 -26.93 -3.23
N CYS A 309 -0.73 -27.02 -2.82
CA CYS A 309 0.12 -28.17 -3.13
C CYS A 309 -0.44 -29.48 -2.55
N ALA A 310 -1.03 -29.46 -1.35
CA ALA A 310 -1.66 -30.63 -0.75
C ALA A 310 -2.90 -31.10 -1.53
N VAL A 311 -3.75 -30.19 -2.01
CA VAL A 311 -4.90 -30.50 -2.87
C VAL A 311 -4.44 -31.14 -4.18
N PHE A 312 -3.43 -30.55 -4.84
CA PHE A 312 -2.85 -31.15 -6.05
C PHE A 312 -2.21 -32.52 -5.77
N LEU A 313 -1.53 -32.67 -4.63
CA LEU A 313 -0.96 -33.95 -4.22
C LEU A 313 -2.04 -35.03 -4.07
N LEU A 314 -3.17 -34.71 -3.41
CA LEU A 314 -4.31 -35.62 -3.27
C LEU A 314 -4.90 -36.01 -4.63
N ALA A 315 -5.06 -35.05 -5.56
CA ALA A 315 -5.53 -35.32 -6.92
C ALA A 315 -4.59 -36.28 -7.67
N VAL A 316 -3.28 -36.05 -7.56
CA VAL A 316 -2.24 -36.92 -8.15
C VAL A 316 -2.20 -38.31 -7.47
N PHE A 317 -2.56 -38.41 -6.18
CA PHE A 317 -2.69 -39.70 -5.48
C PHE A 317 -3.91 -40.49 -5.94
N ALA A 318 -5.04 -39.82 -6.19
CA ALA A 318 -6.27 -40.45 -6.68
C ALA A 318 -6.16 -40.94 -8.14
N ALA A 319 -5.24 -40.37 -8.94
CA ALA A 319 -5.01 -40.79 -10.31
C ALA A 319 -4.52 -42.26 -10.39
N PRO A 320 -5.14 -43.13 -11.22
CA PRO A 320 -4.78 -44.54 -11.32
C PRO A 320 -3.44 -44.72 -12.07
N VAL A 321 -2.34 -44.67 -11.32
CA VAL A 321 -0.95 -44.81 -11.82
C VAL A 321 -0.75 -46.07 -12.67
N HIS A 322 -1.50 -47.13 -12.36
CA HIS A 322 -1.43 -48.42 -13.04
C HIS A 322 -2.02 -48.38 -14.45
N ARG A 323 -3.04 -47.53 -14.69
CA ARG A 323 -3.71 -47.38 -15.99
C ARG A 323 -2.95 -46.45 -16.95
N LEU A 324 -2.03 -45.63 -16.42
CA LEU A 324 -1.20 -44.70 -17.20
C LEU A 324 0.12 -45.32 -17.67
N GLY A 325 0.26 -46.64 -17.55
CA GLY A 325 1.38 -47.41 -18.08
C GLY A 325 1.22 -47.77 -19.57
N GLU A 326 0.00 -47.72 -20.10
CA GLU A 326 -0.30 -47.99 -21.50
C GLU A 326 -0.09 -46.72 -22.34
N PRO A 327 0.48 -46.84 -23.56
CA PRO A 327 0.62 -45.71 -24.46
C PRO A 327 -0.77 -45.18 -24.84
N LEU A 328 -1.10 -43.98 -24.39
CA LEU A 328 -2.29 -43.27 -24.85
C LEU A 328 -2.18 -43.06 -26.36
N HIS A 329 -3.30 -43.27 -27.07
CA HIS A 329 -3.39 -42.95 -28.49
C HIS A 329 -2.99 -41.49 -28.71
N PRO A 330 -2.09 -41.16 -29.65
CA PRO A 330 -1.47 -39.82 -29.78
C PRO A 330 -2.48 -38.69 -30.01
N MET A 331 -3.67 -39.00 -30.53
CA MET A 331 -4.77 -38.02 -30.67
C MET A 331 -5.34 -37.54 -29.34
N ILE A 332 -5.26 -38.33 -28.25
CA ILE A 332 -5.78 -37.95 -26.94
C ILE A 332 -4.98 -36.79 -26.32
N PRO A 333 -3.63 -36.88 -26.15
CA PRO A 333 -2.85 -35.76 -25.64
C PRO A 333 -2.89 -34.58 -26.61
N ALA A 334 -2.83 -34.77 -27.92
CA ALA A 334 -2.93 -33.67 -28.89
C ALA A 334 -4.29 -32.94 -28.85
N GLY A 335 -5.40 -33.69 -28.78
CA GLY A 335 -6.74 -33.12 -28.66
C GLY A 335 -6.96 -32.41 -27.31
N SER A 336 -6.47 -33.00 -26.21
CA SER A 336 -6.52 -32.35 -24.90
C SER A 336 -5.64 -31.09 -24.84
N ALA A 337 -4.46 -31.11 -25.47
CA ALA A 337 -3.58 -29.96 -25.57
C ALA A 337 -4.26 -28.81 -26.31
N LEU A 338 -4.91 -29.10 -27.43
CA LEU A 338 -5.67 -28.11 -28.20
C LEU A 338 -6.85 -27.56 -27.39
N ALA A 339 -7.63 -28.41 -26.74
CA ALA A 339 -8.76 -27.98 -25.92
C ALA A 339 -8.33 -27.11 -24.73
N ILE A 340 -7.28 -27.50 -24.01
CA ILE A 340 -6.74 -26.72 -22.87
C ILE A 340 -6.11 -25.42 -23.38
N ALA A 341 -5.40 -25.43 -24.51
CA ALA A 341 -4.84 -24.23 -25.11
C ALA A 341 -5.92 -23.24 -25.55
N ILE A 342 -7.00 -23.71 -26.20
CA ILE A 342 -8.16 -22.87 -26.55
C ILE A 342 -8.82 -22.33 -25.29
N GLY A 343 -9.07 -23.18 -24.29
CA GLY A 343 -9.65 -22.74 -23.02
C GLY A 343 -8.79 -21.69 -22.30
N THR A 344 -7.47 -21.88 -22.31
CA THR A 344 -6.52 -20.92 -21.74
C THR A 344 -6.50 -19.63 -22.55
N TYR A 345 -6.54 -19.70 -23.88
CA TYR A 345 -6.60 -18.52 -24.73
C TYR A 345 -7.89 -17.74 -24.49
N LEU A 346 -9.04 -18.41 -24.42
CA LEU A 346 -10.32 -17.77 -24.13
C LEU A 346 -10.33 -17.13 -22.74
N ALA A 347 -9.74 -17.80 -21.74
CA ALA A 347 -9.67 -17.28 -20.38
C ALA A 347 -8.67 -16.12 -20.23
N THR A 348 -7.52 -16.20 -20.89
CA THR A 348 -6.36 -15.32 -20.62
C THR A 348 -6.04 -14.31 -21.72
N GLN A 349 -6.57 -14.53 -22.92
CA GLN A 349 -6.23 -13.81 -24.16
C GLN A 349 -4.71 -13.82 -24.50
N ASN A 350 -3.92 -14.66 -23.83
CA ASN A 350 -2.48 -14.73 -24.01
C ASN A 350 -2.10 -15.89 -24.96
N VAL A 351 -1.73 -15.52 -26.19
CA VAL A 351 -1.34 -16.49 -27.24
C VAL A 351 -0.11 -17.29 -26.84
N LEU A 352 0.89 -16.66 -26.21
CA LEU A 352 2.15 -17.34 -25.85
C LEU A 352 1.94 -18.42 -24.79
N VAL A 353 1.16 -18.12 -23.75
CA VAL A 353 0.82 -19.11 -22.70
C VAL A 353 0.02 -20.27 -23.29
N SER A 354 -0.91 -19.97 -24.21
CA SER A 354 -1.75 -20.98 -24.86
C SER A 354 -0.92 -21.89 -25.78
N LEU A 355 -0.02 -21.32 -26.58
CA LEU A 355 0.93 -22.07 -27.40
C LEU A 355 1.89 -22.90 -26.53
N TRP A 356 2.34 -22.36 -25.41
CA TRP A 356 3.19 -23.09 -24.46
C TRP A 356 2.49 -24.34 -23.90
N ILE A 357 1.22 -24.21 -23.50
CA ILE A 357 0.43 -25.37 -23.06
C ILE A 357 0.23 -26.37 -24.19
N LEU A 358 -0.10 -25.89 -25.39
CA LEU A 358 -0.27 -26.74 -26.57
C LEU A 358 0.99 -27.60 -26.80
N VAL A 359 2.16 -26.97 -26.84
CA VAL A 359 3.44 -27.66 -27.06
C VAL A 359 3.74 -28.63 -25.92
N THR A 360 3.66 -28.17 -24.66
CA THR A 360 4.03 -28.98 -23.49
C THR A 360 3.15 -30.21 -23.30
N VAL A 361 1.84 -30.12 -23.58
CA VAL A 361 0.92 -31.25 -23.50
C VAL A 361 1.01 -32.13 -24.75
N ALA A 362 1.15 -31.56 -25.96
CA ALA A 362 1.30 -32.34 -27.19
C ALA A 362 2.57 -33.20 -27.20
N LEU A 363 3.64 -32.78 -26.51
CA LEU A 363 4.87 -33.57 -26.36
C LEU A 363 4.63 -34.95 -25.73
N PHE A 364 3.55 -35.15 -24.96
CA PHE A 364 3.18 -36.47 -24.42
C PHE A 364 2.63 -37.43 -25.48
N ALA A 365 2.36 -36.97 -26.71
CA ALA A 365 2.07 -37.84 -27.85
C ALA A 365 3.32 -38.59 -28.35
N ILE A 366 4.52 -38.11 -28.01
CA ILE A 366 5.79 -38.71 -28.43
C ILE A 366 6.13 -39.86 -27.48
N HIS A 367 6.13 -41.08 -28.02
CA HIS A 367 6.48 -42.29 -27.27
C HIS A 367 7.89 -42.77 -27.63
N PRO A 368 8.66 -43.31 -26.66
CA PRO A 368 9.91 -43.98 -26.99
C PRO A 368 9.62 -45.22 -27.86
N PRO A 369 10.48 -45.54 -28.84
CA PRO A 369 10.26 -46.66 -29.78
C PRO A 369 10.22 -48.03 -29.10
N VAL A 370 10.79 -48.14 -27.90
CA VAL A 370 10.70 -49.32 -27.03
C VAL A 370 10.38 -48.82 -25.62
N SER A 371 9.31 -49.33 -25.01
CA SER A 371 8.93 -48.99 -23.63
C SER A 371 9.28 -50.13 -22.68
N LEU A 372 10.10 -49.83 -21.67
CA LEU A 372 10.42 -50.77 -20.60
C LEU A 372 9.31 -50.68 -19.55
N THR A 373 8.56 -51.77 -19.34
CA THR A 373 7.42 -51.84 -18.41
C THR A 373 7.80 -52.36 -17.01
N SER A 374 9.10 -52.51 -16.70
CA SER A 374 9.54 -53.09 -15.42
C SER A 374 8.86 -52.44 -14.20
N PRO A 375 8.47 -53.24 -13.19
CA PRO A 375 7.59 -52.79 -12.10
C PRO A 375 8.24 -51.73 -11.18
N THR A 376 9.57 -51.78 -11.01
CA THR A 376 10.33 -50.84 -10.16
C THR A 376 10.88 -49.68 -10.97
N LEU A 377 10.28 -48.50 -10.84
CA LEU A 377 10.79 -47.27 -11.45
C LEU A 377 11.80 -46.60 -10.50
N LYS A 378 13.09 -46.66 -10.83
CA LYS A 378 14.11 -45.83 -10.15
C LYS A 378 14.15 -44.47 -10.84
N ILE A 379 13.66 -43.44 -10.17
CA ILE A 379 13.68 -42.06 -10.68
C ILE A 379 15.09 -41.49 -10.49
N PRO A 380 15.74 -40.92 -11.53
CA PRO A 380 17.04 -40.29 -11.37
C PRO A 380 16.98 -39.15 -10.34
N ARG A 381 18.02 -39.04 -9.49
CA ARG A 381 18.10 -37.99 -8.48
C ARG A 381 18.01 -36.58 -9.08
N ALA A 382 18.61 -36.37 -10.25
CA ALA A 382 18.54 -35.09 -10.97
C ALA A 382 17.10 -34.71 -11.36
N ALA A 383 16.29 -35.67 -11.79
CA ALA A 383 14.89 -35.42 -12.16
C ALA A 383 14.02 -35.15 -10.92
N LEU A 384 14.29 -35.84 -9.79
CA LEU A 384 13.65 -35.53 -8.52
C LEU A 384 14.00 -34.12 -8.03
N ALA A 385 15.27 -33.72 -8.10
CA ALA A 385 15.71 -32.39 -7.71
C ALA A 385 15.05 -31.32 -8.58
N ALA A 386 15.13 -31.44 -9.91
CA ALA A 386 14.53 -30.48 -10.82
C ALA A 386 12.99 -30.41 -10.68
N GLY A 387 12.32 -31.55 -10.51
CA GLY A 387 10.88 -31.60 -10.26
C GLY A 387 10.49 -30.95 -8.93
N THR A 388 11.31 -31.12 -7.89
CA THR A 388 11.13 -30.45 -6.59
C THR A 388 11.32 -28.94 -6.71
N THR A 389 12.35 -28.49 -7.45
CA THR A 389 12.55 -27.06 -7.73
C THR A 389 11.36 -26.45 -8.43
N CYS A 390 10.82 -27.10 -9.47
CA CYS A 390 9.60 -26.63 -10.14
C CYS A 390 8.39 -26.56 -9.18
N ALA A 391 8.21 -27.56 -8.32
CA ALA A 391 7.11 -27.55 -7.35
C ALA A 391 7.26 -26.43 -6.30
N ILE A 392 8.49 -26.16 -5.84
CA ILE A 392 8.79 -25.03 -4.92
C ILE A 392 8.55 -23.69 -5.63
N LEU A 393 8.97 -23.53 -6.89
CA LEU A 393 8.69 -22.33 -7.66
C LEU A 393 7.20 -22.11 -7.85
N PHE A 394 6.44 -23.18 -8.14
CA PHE A 394 4.98 -23.12 -8.23
C PHE A 394 4.36 -22.70 -6.89
N ALA A 395 4.78 -23.29 -5.77
CA ALA A 395 4.32 -22.88 -4.44
C ALA A 395 4.67 -21.41 -4.13
N GLY A 396 5.86 -20.95 -4.54
CA GLY A 396 6.27 -19.56 -4.43
C GLY A 396 5.35 -18.62 -5.22
N LEU A 397 4.96 -18.99 -6.43
CA LEU A 397 4.00 -18.22 -7.25
C LEU A 397 2.60 -18.19 -6.63
N VAL A 398 2.13 -19.29 -6.05
CA VAL A 398 0.86 -19.32 -5.28
C VAL A 398 0.95 -18.43 -4.05
N ALA A 399 2.08 -18.41 -3.35
CA ALA A 399 2.28 -17.50 -2.22
C ALA A 399 2.28 -16.03 -2.69
N CYS A 400 2.96 -15.71 -3.80
CA CYS A 400 2.93 -14.37 -4.39
C CYS A 400 1.51 -13.97 -4.80
N PHE A 401 0.74 -14.88 -5.40
CA PHE A 401 -0.68 -14.66 -5.70
C PHE A 401 -1.45 -14.31 -4.42
N GLY A 402 -1.26 -15.08 -3.35
CA GLY A 402 -1.88 -14.79 -2.05
C GLY A 402 -1.50 -13.40 -1.51
N ILE A 403 -0.25 -12.97 -1.66
CA ILE A 403 0.20 -11.64 -1.25
C ILE A 403 -0.46 -10.55 -2.09
N VAL A 404 -0.43 -10.65 -3.43
CA VAL A 404 -0.95 -9.61 -4.33
C VAL A 404 -2.47 -9.43 -4.20
N HIS A 405 -3.21 -10.49 -3.93
CA HIS A 405 -4.66 -10.40 -3.74
C HIS A 405 -5.08 -10.06 -2.31
N SER A 406 -4.14 -10.04 -1.36
CA SER A 406 -4.44 -9.78 0.04
C SER A 406 -4.91 -8.34 0.29
N THR A 407 -5.73 -8.15 1.30
CA THR A 407 -6.23 -6.84 1.72
C THR A 407 -5.13 -5.82 2.02
N PRO A 408 -4.03 -6.16 2.73
CA PRO A 408 -2.91 -5.24 2.91
C PRO A 408 -2.31 -4.76 1.59
N PHE A 409 -2.11 -5.67 0.64
CA PHE A 409 -1.54 -5.32 -0.66
C PHE A 409 -2.51 -4.46 -1.48
N VAL A 410 -3.76 -4.87 -1.63
CA VAL A 410 -4.77 -4.15 -2.43
C VAL A 410 -4.98 -2.73 -1.88
N SER A 411 -4.94 -2.55 -0.56
CA SER A 411 -5.09 -1.23 0.08
C SER A 411 -3.86 -0.32 -0.10
N LEU A 412 -2.68 -0.89 -0.33
CA LEU A 412 -1.41 -0.16 -0.47
C LEU A 412 -0.86 -0.12 -1.90
N ALA A 413 -1.46 -0.84 -2.85
CA ALA A 413 -0.91 -1.10 -4.17
C ALA A 413 -0.53 0.19 -4.93
N GLN A 414 -1.35 1.24 -4.83
CA GLN A 414 -1.10 2.53 -5.47
C GLN A 414 0.07 3.33 -4.87
N TYR A 415 0.53 2.95 -3.67
CA TYR A 415 1.62 3.63 -2.94
C TYR A 415 2.92 2.82 -2.93
N LEU A 416 2.91 1.64 -3.54
CA LEU A 416 4.10 0.82 -3.76
C LEU A 416 4.72 1.18 -5.11
N PRO A 417 6.05 1.01 -5.27
CA PRO A 417 6.70 1.16 -6.57
C PRO A 417 6.01 0.29 -7.63
N ALA A 418 5.94 0.77 -8.88
CA ALA A 418 5.45 -0.07 -9.97
C ALA A 418 6.31 -1.34 -10.10
N GLY A 419 5.66 -2.47 -10.37
CA GLY A 419 6.31 -3.77 -10.45
C GLY A 419 5.49 -4.74 -11.29
N TRP A 420 5.94 -5.98 -11.40
CA TRP A 420 5.26 -7.02 -12.19
C TRP A 420 3.80 -7.30 -11.75
N TRP A 421 3.40 -6.87 -10.56
CA TRP A 421 2.02 -6.92 -10.05
C TRP A 421 1.11 -5.80 -10.58
N SER A 422 1.64 -4.71 -11.14
CA SER A 422 0.81 -3.61 -11.68
C SER A 422 0.21 -3.94 -13.05
N GLU A 423 0.67 -5.02 -13.70
CA GLU A 423 0.17 -5.49 -14.99
C GLU A 423 -1.04 -6.44 -14.85
N GLY A 424 -1.60 -6.56 -13.64
CA GLY A 424 -2.72 -7.45 -13.31
C GLY A 424 -2.27 -8.86 -12.93
N ASP A 425 -3.21 -9.82 -12.97
CA ASP A 425 -2.99 -11.18 -12.48
C ASP A 425 -2.24 -12.07 -13.49
N TRP A 426 -2.22 -11.65 -14.76
CA TRP A 426 -1.70 -12.45 -15.88
C TRP A 426 -0.22 -12.81 -15.78
N PRO A 427 0.69 -11.93 -15.33
CA PRO A 427 2.09 -12.31 -15.13
C PRO A 427 2.26 -13.45 -14.13
N ILE A 428 1.48 -13.45 -13.02
CA ILE A 428 1.53 -14.51 -12.00
C ILE A 428 1.04 -15.83 -12.58
N ILE A 429 -0.14 -15.82 -13.20
CA ILE A 429 -0.79 -17.00 -13.76
C ILE A 429 0.05 -17.58 -14.91
N GLY A 430 0.51 -16.72 -15.82
CA GLY A 430 1.38 -17.10 -16.93
C GLY A 430 2.71 -17.70 -16.47
N SER A 431 3.36 -17.11 -15.44
CA SER A 431 4.56 -17.70 -14.83
C SER A 431 4.28 -19.07 -14.21
N GLY A 432 3.10 -19.23 -13.57
CA GLY A 432 2.68 -20.50 -12.99
C GLY A 432 2.53 -21.60 -14.04
N LEU A 433 1.85 -21.28 -15.14
CA LEU A 433 1.68 -22.18 -16.28
C LEU A 433 3.02 -22.48 -16.98
N LEU A 434 3.94 -21.51 -17.04
CA LEU A 434 5.29 -21.72 -17.53
C LEU A 434 6.04 -22.75 -16.69
N VAL A 435 6.03 -22.61 -15.35
CA VAL A 435 6.68 -23.55 -14.42
C VAL A 435 6.07 -24.95 -14.53
N VAL A 436 4.75 -25.06 -14.66
CA VAL A 436 4.06 -26.34 -14.89
C VAL A 436 4.49 -26.97 -16.22
N GLY A 437 4.57 -26.18 -17.31
CA GLY A 437 5.05 -26.68 -18.60
C GLY A 437 6.51 -27.12 -18.59
N MET A 438 7.40 -26.40 -17.88
CA MET A 438 8.79 -26.82 -17.68
C MET A 438 8.86 -28.15 -16.93
N PHE A 439 8.03 -28.33 -15.91
CA PHE A 439 7.90 -29.58 -15.17
C PHE A 439 7.45 -30.73 -16.09
N LEU A 440 6.47 -30.50 -16.94
CA LEU A 440 5.96 -31.47 -17.92
C LEU A 440 7.03 -31.86 -18.95
N ILE A 441 7.76 -30.89 -19.51
CA ILE A 441 8.88 -31.14 -20.44
C ILE A 441 9.97 -31.96 -19.76
N LEU A 442 10.37 -31.59 -18.54
CA LEU A 442 11.35 -32.35 -17.76
C LEU A 442 10.93 -33.81 -17.61
N CYS A 443 9.66 -34.05 -17.29
CA CYS A 443 9.11 -35.38 -17.14
C CYS A 443 9.16 -36.16 -18.46
N GLN A 444 8.72 -35.55 -19.57
CA GLN A 444 8.70 -36.16 -20.90
C GLN A 444 10.10 -36.49 -21.43
N VAL A 445 11.05 -35.55 -21.33
CA VAL A 445 12.43 -35.75 -21.80
C VAL A 445 13.11 -36.84 -20.98
N THR A 446 12.91 -36.83 -19.67
CA THR A 446 13.51 -37.85 -18.79
C THR A 446 12.89 -39.21 -19.02
N SER A 447 11.56 -39.30 -19.18
CA SER A 447 10.89 -40.57 -19.47
C SER A 447 11.29 -41.12 -20.83
N TYR A 448 11.44 -40.27 -21.85
CA TYR A 448 11.94 -40.66 -23.16
C TYR A 448 13.35 -41.27 -23.08
N ARG A 449 14.28 -40.59 -22.40
CA ARG A 449 15.65 -41.09 -22.17
C ARG A 449 15.67 -42.41 -21.41
N LEU A 450 14.78 -42.58 -20.44
CA LEU A 450 14.67 -43.81 -19.65
C LEU A 450 13.86 -44.91 -20.36
N LYS A 451 13.31 -44.62 -21.56
CA LYS A 451 12.41 -45.51 -22.31
C LYS A 451 11.20 -45.96 -21.48
N ARG A 452 10.53 -45.00 -20.80
CA ARG A 452 9.41 -45.24 -19.88
C ARG A 452 8.17 -44.42 -20.24
N PRO A 453 6.97 -44.85 -19.81
CA PRO A 453 5.74 -44.06 -19.98
C PRO A 453 5.81 -42.75 -19.20
N ALA A 454 5.63 -41.64 -19.92
CA ALA A 454 5.79 -40.28 -19.39
C ALA A 454 4.75 -39.92 -18.32
N GLY A 455 3.49 -40.36 -18.49
CA GLY A 455 2.41 -40.10 -17.53
C GLY A 455 2.73 -40.67 -16.14
N ARG A 456 3.17 -41.94 -16.09
CA ARG A 456 3.58 -42.59 -14.83
C ARG A 456 4.79 -41.91 -14.20
N PHE A 457 5.76 -41.49 -15.00
CA PHE A 457 6.94 -40.76 -14.52
C PHE A 457 6.54 -39.40 -13.93
N CYS A 458 5.72 -38.63 -14.65
CA CYS A 458 5.20 -37.33 -14.25
C CYS A 458 4.48 -37.40 -12.91
N LEU A 459 3.55 -38.34 -12.72
CA LEU A 459 2.83 -38.49 -11.45
C LEU A 459 3.77 -38.78 -10.27
N LEU A 460 4.79 -39.63 -10.45
CA LEU A 460 5.70 -39.96 -9.36
C LEU A 460 6.62 -38.80 -8.98
N VAL A 461 7.14 -38.06 -9.96
CA VAL A 461 7.92 -36.84 -9.71
C VAL A 461 7.03 -35.77 -9.08
N ALA A 462 5.77 -35.63 -9.54
CA ALA A 462 4.82 -34.66 -9.01
C ALA A 462 4.46 -34.97 -7.56
N ARG A 463 4.21 -36.24 -7.21
CA ARG A 463 3.97 -36.66 -5.82
C ARG A 463 5.13 -36.27 -4.91
N HIS A 464 6.37 -36.49 -5.35
CA HIS A 464 7.53 -36.13 -4.57
C HIS A 464 7.68 -34.60 -4.44
N GLY A 465 7.66 -33.89 -5.57
CA GLY A 465 7.85 -32.44 -5.60
C GLY A 465 6.76 -31.68 -4.83
N LEU A 466 5.49 -32.02 -5.06
CA LEU A 466 4.35 -31.39 -4.38
C LEU A 466 4.36 -31.69 -2.87
N ALA A 467 4.74 -32.89 -2.45
CA ALA A 467 4.89 -33.21 -1.03
C ALA A 467 5.99 -32.37 -0.38
N GLN A 468 7.16 -32.24 -1.03
CA GLN A 468 8.24 -31.40 -0.51
C GLN A 468 7.86 -29.92 -0.49
N ALA A 469 7.22 -29.41 -1.54
CA ALA A 469 6.73 -28.03 -1.60
C ALA A 469 5.69 -27.75 -0.51
N ALA A 470 4.69 -28.63 -0.35
CA ALA A 470 3.68 -28.50 0.69
C ALA A 470 4.29 -28.47 2.10
N LEU A 471 5.28 -29.35 2.37
CA LEU A 471 5.98 -29.39 3.65
C LEU A 471 6.88 -28.18 3.88
N ALA A 472 7.62 -27.76 2.88
CA ALA A 472 8.50 -26.59 2.96
C ALA A 472 7.67 -25.31 3.20
N SER A 473 6.57 -25.11 2.49
CA SER A 473 5.67 -23.98 2.70
C SER A 473 4.99 -24.02 4.07
N LEU A 474 4.55 -25.20 4.54
CA LEU A 474 3.94 -25.35 5.86
C LEU A 474 4.94 -25.04 6.99
N PHE A 475 6.15 -25.58 6.88
CA PHE A 475 7.24 -25.30 7.81
C PHE A 475 7.62 -23.81 7.79
N GLY A 476 7.72 -23.22 6.60
CA GLY A 476 7.94 -21.79 6.43
C GLY A 476 6.87 -20.95 7.12
N ALA A 477 5.59 -21.29 6.96
CA ALA A 477 4.50 -20.59 7.63
C ALA A 477 4.61 -20.67 9.16
N VAL A 478 4.88 -21.86 9.72
CA VAL A 478 5.02 -22.06 11.17
C VAL A 478 6.19 -21.26 11.75
N LEU A 479 7.34 -21.25 11.07
CA LEU A 479 8.51 -20.49 11.51
C LEU A 479 8.34 -18.98 11.33
N LEU A 480 7.77 -18.55 10.20
CA LEU A 480 7.65 -17.13 9.88
C LEU A 480 6.55 -16.45 10.68
N THR A 481 5.50 -17.15 11.10
CA THR A 481 4.41 -16.54 11.87
C THR A 481 4.91 -15.75 13.10
N PRO A 482 5.65 -16.33 14.07
CA PRO A 482 6.12 -15.58 15.24
C PRO A 482 7.13 -14.49 14.87
N LEU A 483 8.00 -14.73 13.88
CA LEU A 483 8.97 -13.74 13.41
C LEU A 483 8.28 -12.53 12.79
N CYS A 484 7.28 -12.77 11.94
CA CYS A 484 6.48 -11.75 11.29
C CYS A 484 5.71 -10.92 12.31
N ILE A 485 5.07 -11.54 13.32
CA ILE A 485 4.37 -10.81 14.39
C ILE A 485 5.34 -9.89 15.14
N TYR A 486 6.52 -10.39 15.51
CA TYR A 486 7.52 -9.59 16.23
C TYR A 486 8.05 -8.40 15.42
N LEU A 487 8.37 -8.63 14.14
CA LEU A 487 8.85 -7.57 13.25
C LEU A 487 7.74 -6.58 12.89
N ASP A 488 6.50 -7.06 12.74
CA ASP A 488 5.33 -6.24 12.44
C ASP A 488 5.00 -5.31 13.60
N ASP A 489 5.09 -5.75 14.86
CA ASP A 489 4.85 -4.89 16.03
C ASP A 489 5.84 -3.71 16.08
N ARG A 490 7.13 -3.99 15.86
CA ARG A 490 8.16 -2.93 15.78
C ARG A 490 7.90 -1.96 14.63
N LEU A 491 7.57 -2.50 13.45
CA LEU A 491 7.27 -1.68 12.28
C LEU A 491 6.00 -0.85 12.49
N ASN A 492 4.99 -1.40 13.16
CA ASN A 492 3.74 -0.74 13.46
C ASN A 492 3.93 0.43 14.43
N GLN A 493 4.78 0.31 15.45
CA GLN A 493 5.09 1.42 16.35
C GLN A 493 5.68 2.63 15.61
N ASP A 494 6.60 2.37 14.67
CA ASP A 494 7.17 3.43 13.82
C ASP A 494 6.13 4.01 12.85
N LEU A 495 5.41 3.14 12.12
CA LEU A 495 4.41 3.58 11.15
C LEU A 495 3.24 4.31 11.82
N LYS A 496 2.86 3.95 13.04
CA LYS A 496 1.83 4.66 13.80
C LYS A 496 2.26 6.09 14.10
N LYS A 497 3.53 6.31 14.50
CA LYS A 497 4.07 7.67 14.68
C LYS A 497 4.04 8.45 13.37
N VAL A 498 4.43 7.82 12.26
CA VAL A 498 4.37 8.42 10.92
C VAL A 498 2.93 8.77 10.51
N ALA A 499 1.97 7.89 10.78
CA ALA A 499 0.57 8.10 10.45
C ALA A 499 -0.02 9.29 11.22
N LEU A 500 0.24 9.37 12.53
CA LEU A 500 -0.28 10.43 13.39
C LEU A 500 0.36 11.79 13.12
N ASN A 501 1.68 11.82 12.92
CA ASN A 501 2.42 13.04 12.60
C ASN A 501 3.76 12.70 11.91
N GLU A 502 3.76 12.72 10.59
CA GLU A 502 4.92 12.36 9.77
C GLU A 502 6.07 13.36 9.91
N THR A 503 5.76 14.65 10.03
CA THR A 503 6.77 15.71 10.09
C THR A 503 7.49 15.71 11.42
N ALA A 504 6.75 15.58 12.53
CA ALA A 504 7.33 15.40 13.85
C ALA A 504 8.18 14.13 13.95
N TYR A 505 7.80 13.04 13.24
CA TYR A 505 8.60 11.82 13.20
C TYR A 505 9.98 12.07 12.57
N TYR A 506 10.05 12.77 11.43
CA TYR A 506 11.33 13.04 10.76
C TYR A 506 12.21 14.08 11.46
N ILE A 507 11.61 15.01 12.21
CA ILE A 507 12.36 16.01 12.99
C ILE A 507 13.03 15.39 14.22
N ASN A 508 12.39 14.40 14.86
CA ASN A 508 12.86 13.78 16.10
C ASN A 508 13.69 12.50 15.89
N ARG A 509 13.98 12.12 14.63
CA ARG A 509 14.75 10.93 14.27
C ARG A 509 16.21 11.28 14.07
#